data_AF-A0A4Q3V7E1-F1
#
_entry.id   AF-A0A4Q3V7E1-F1
#
_cell.length_a   1.000
_cell.length_b   1.000
_cell.length_c   1.000
_cell.angle_alpha   90.00
_cell.angle_beta   90.00
_cell.angle_gamma   90.00
#
_symmetry.space_group_name_H-M   'P 1'
#
loop_
_entity.id
_entity.type
_entity.pdbx_description
1 polymer ?
#
loop_
_entity_poly.entity_id
_entity_poly.type
_entity_poly.pdbx_seq_one_letter_code
_entity_poly.pdbx_strand_id
1 'polypeptide(L)'
;VNLPDTAISLPAMTEKDIEDFEFIIKHELDWLALSFVRKAEDIIDLKRRVRERNSSIKVMAKIEMPSALVDLRNIIVESDAVMVARGDLGVELPVEKVPMAQREIIRKCIHRGKPVVVATQMMESMIDRVKPNRSEITDVANAVLEGADAVMLSGETATGNHPPLVVQTMRKIILEVEQTEYRYDREEDLKALAHSPSFLSDAICYNACKIASDIAANALVGMTESGYTGFMLSSYRPKSPLYIFTKKKALVNQLSLSWGVRAFYYDEEDSLDDIIFDQIAILKERGFVKTGDTIVNTGSTPVALHLPTNVLKITKID
;
A
#
# COMPACT_ATOMS: atom_id res chain seq x y z
N VAL A 1 -19.62 21.07 10.98
CA VAL A 1 -19.02 22.40 11.20
C VAL A 1 -17.59 22.16 11.62
N ASN A 2 -16.63 22.68 10.87
CA ASN A 2 -15.21 22.53 11.19
C ASN A 2 -14.83 23.56 12.25
N LEU A 3 -14.08 23.12 13.26
CA LEU A 3 -13.70 23.94 14.42
C LEU A 3 -12.18 23.89 14.57
N PRO A 4 -11.44 24.73 13.82
CA PRO A 4 -9.99 24.80 13.92
C PRO A 4 -9.57 25.04 15.37
N ASP A 5 -8.48 24.40 15.80
CA ASP A 5 -7.87 24.57 17.13
C ASP A 5 -8.73 24.14 18.35
N THR A 6 -9.80 23.37 18.16
CA THR A 6 -10.61 22.84 19.28
C THR A 6 -10.37 21.35 19.51
N ALA A 7 -10.05 20.97 20.75
CA ALA A 7 -10.01 19.57 21.15
C ALA A 7 -11.43 18.98 21.24
N ILE A 8 -11.97 18.53 20.10
CA ILE A 8 -13.30 17.93 20.02
C ILE A 8 -13.25 16.55 20.68
N SER A 9 -13.99 16.37 21.78
CA SER A 9 -14.13 15.11 22.52
C SER A 9 -15.25 14.21 21.96
N LEU A 10 -15.37 14.11 20.63
CA LEU A 10 -16.29 13.17 20.00
C LEU A 10 -15.67 11.77 19.92
N PRO A 11 -16.47 10.69 19.99
CA PRO A 11 -15.98 9.34 19.70
C PRO A 11 -15.46 9.27 18.25
N ALA A 12 -14.54 8.35 17.98
CA ALA A 12 -13.97 8.16 16.64
C ALA A 12 -14.99 7.61 15.62
N MET A 13 -16.03 6.93 16.11
CA MET A 13 -17.13 6.41 15.31
C MET A 13 -18.45 6.96 15.83
N THR A 14 -19.29 7.44 14.93
CA THR A 14 -20.69 7.79 15.19
C THR A 14 -21.57 6.54 15.27
N GLU A 15 -22.82 6.70 15.68
CA GLU A 15 -23.80 5.59 15.65
C GLU A 15 -23.97 5.03 14.23
N LYS A 16 -24.00 5.92 13.23
CA LYS A 16 -24.04 5.53 11.81
C LYS A 16 -22.81 4.74 11.40
N ASP A 17 -21.60 5.16 11.82
CA ASP A 17 -20.37 4.44 11.48
C ASP A 17 -20.35 3.02 12.07
N ILE A 18 -21.03 2.81 13.21
CA ILE A 18 -21.18 1.47 13.81
C ILE A 18 -22.11 0.60 12.94
N GLU A 19 -23.21 1.16 12.44
CA GLU A 19 -24.10 0.44 11.50
C GLU A 19 -23.37 0.09 10.20
N ASP A 20 -22.63 1.05 9.63
CA ASP A 20 -21.82 0.85 8.43
C ASP A 20 -20.73 -0.20 8.67
N PHE A 21 -20.09 -0.19 9.84
CA PHE A 21 -19.11 -1.20 10.23
C PHE A 21 -19.70 -2.61 10.21
N GLU A 22 -20.88 -2.82 10.81
CA GLU A 22 -21.51 -4.14 10.80
C GLU A 22 -21.92 -4.58 9.38
N PHE A 23 -22.32 -3.65 8.52
CA PHE A 23 -22.53 -3.92 7.08
C PHE A 23 -21.23 -4.35 6.39
N ILE A 24 -20.14 -3.61 6.59
CA ILE A 24 -18.84 -3.86 5.99
C ILE A 24 -18.29 -5.23 6.39
N ILE A 25 -18.42 -5.59 7.68
CA ILE A 25 -18.01 -6.90 8.19
C ILE A 25 -18.84 -8.02 7.57
N LYS A 26 -20.16 -7.86 7.51
CA LYS A 26 -21.08 -8.84 6.92
C LYS A 26 -20.77 -9.12 5.45
N HIS A 27 -20.29 -8.12 4.72
CA HIS A 27 -19.97 -8.22 3.29
C HIS A 27 -18.51 -8.59 3.01
N GLU A 28 -17.72 -8.91 4.04
CA GLU A 28 -16.33 -9.37 3.92
C GLU A 28 -15.44 -8.46 3.06
N LEU A 29 -15.60 -7.13 3.19
CA LEU A 29 -14.81 -6.19 2.42
C LEU A 29 -13.33 -6.24 2.81
N ASP A 30 -12.46 -5.85 1.87
CA ASP A 30 -11.00 -5.98 2.03
C ASP A 30 -10.38 -4.87 2.87
N TRP A 31 -10.93 -3.64 2.80
CA TRP A 31 -10.42 -2.45 3.45
C TRP A 31 -11.52 -1.65 4.14
N LEU A 32 -11.22 -1.10 5.32
CA LEU A 32 -12.05 -0.16 6.06
C LEU A 32 -11.25 1.11 6.36
N ALA A 33 -11.68 2.25 5.81
CA ALA A 33 -11.05 3.54 6.06
C ALA A 33 -11.78 4.31 7.17
N LEU A 34 -11.09 4.60 8.27
CA LEU A 34 -11.63 5.39 9.39
C LEU A 34 -11.41 6.88 9.12
N SER A 35 -12.49 7.66 9.13
CA SER A 35 -12.46 9.12 8.97
C SER A 35 -12.11 9.83 10.27
N PHE A 36 -11.62 11.07 10.17
CA PHE A 36 -11.31 11.98 11.28
C PHE A 36 -10.44 11.35 12.37
N VAL A 37 -9.48 10.51 11.98
CA VAL A 37 -8.51 9.93 12.92
C VAL A 37 -7.71 11.06 13.53
N ARG A 38 -7.60 11.09 14.86
CA ARG A 38 -6.88 12.13 15.60
C ARG A 38 -5.65 11.60 16.30
N LYS A 39 -5.68 10.33 16.70
CA LYS A 39 -4.66 9.65 17.52
C LYS A 39 -4.69 8.14 17.32
N ALA A 40 -3.64 7.46 17.72
CA ALA A 40 -3.48 6.01 17.55
C ALA A 40 -4.60 5.20 18.21
N GLU A 41 -5.14 5.66 19.34
CA GLU A 41 -6.22 4.96 20.06
C GLU A 41 -7.49 4.80 19.21
N ASP A 42 -7.75 5.71 18.28
CA ASP A 42 -8.91 5.61 17.38
C ASP A 42 -8.80 4.36 16.48
N ILE A 43 -7.58 4.07 15.99
CA ILE A 43 -7.29 2.89 15.17
C ILE A 43 -7.23 1.62 16.02
N ILE A 44 -6.66 1.70 17.23
CA ILE A 44 -6.60 0.56 18.15
C ILE A 44 -8.02 0.09 18.51
N ASP A 45 -8.96 1.01 18.80
CA ASP A 45 -10.35 0.66 19.09
C ASP A 45 -11.01 -0.02 17.89
N LEU A 46 -10.83 0.53 16.69
CA LEU A 46 -11.41 -0.07 15.49
C LEU A 46 -10.83 -1.48 15.21
N LYS A 47 -9.52 -1.66 15.31
CA LYS A 47 -8.88 -2.98 15.13
C LYS A 47 -9.30 -3.96 16.21
N ARG A 48 -9.59 -3.51 17.44
CA ARG A 48 -10.19 -4.36 18.48
C ARG A 48 -11.57 -4.87 18.05
N ARG A 49 -12.44 -3.99 17.57
CA ARG A 49 -13.78 -4.36 17.06
C ARG A 49 -13.68 -5.35 15.89
N VAL A 50 -12.78 -5.10 14.92
CA VAL A 50 -12.51 -6.02 13.81
C VAL A 50 -12.13 -7.42 14.30
N ARG A 51 -11.21 -7.51 15.29
CA ARG A 51 -10.80 -8.78 15.89
C ARG A 51 -11.95 -9.48 16.62
N GLU A 52 -12.79 -8.75 17.34
CA GLU A 52 -13.98 -9.32 18.01
C GLU A 52 -14.97 -9.95 17.02
N ARG A 53 -14.96 -9.53 15.75
CA ARG A 53 -15.78 -10.11 14.67
C ARG A 53 -15.04 -11.18 13.87
N ASN A 54 -13.81 -11.54 14.24
CA ASN A 54 -12.94 -12.46 13.50
C ASN A 54 -12.77 -12.10 12.01
N SER A 55 -12.82 -10.81 11.67
CA SER A 55 -12.69 -10.36 10.29
C SER A 55 -11.23 -10.13 9.91
N SER A 56 -10.87 -10.44 8.66
CA SER A 56 -9.55 -10.20 8.08
C SER A 56 -9.40 -8.83 7.40
N ILE A 57 -10.42 -7.97 7.49
CA ILE A 57 -10.40 -6.63 6.90
C ILE A 57 -9.21 -5.80 7.41
N LYS A 58 -8.60 -5.02 6.52
CA LYS A 58 -7.49 -4.12 6.87
C LYS A 58 -8.01 -2.72 7.17
N VAL A 59 -7.41 -2.07 8.16
CA VAL A 59 -7.81 -0.74 8.62
C VAL A 59 -6.88 0.33 8.05
N MET A 60 -7.48 1.34 7.41
CA MET A 60 -6.78 2.50 6.86
C MET A 60 -7.15 3.76 7.66
N ALA A 61 -6.14 4.53 8.09
CA ALA A 61 -6.38 5.81 8.75
C ALA A 61 -6.50 6.94 7.72
N LYS A 62 -7.59 7.72 7.75
CA LYS A 62 -7.69 8.96 6.97
C LYS A 62 -7.12 10.12 7.79
N ILE A 63 -6.07 10.75 7.25
CA ILE A 63 -5.39 11.88 7.88
C ILE A 63 -6.06 13.17 7.40
N GLU A 64 -6.95 13.67 8.25
CA GLU A 64 -7.82 14.83 7.97
C GLU A 64 -7.65 15.94 9.02
N MET A 65 -7.12 15.60 10.20
CA MET A 65 -7.03 16.49 11.34
C MET A 65 -5.57 16.89 11.63
N PRO A 66 -5.28 18.15 12.01
CA PRO A 66 -3.96 18.58 12.43
C PRO A 66 -3.40 17.77 13.60
N SER A 67 -4.26 17.32 14.53
CA SER A 67 -3.86 16.46 15.65
C SER A 67 -3.28 15.12 15.20
N ALA A 68 -3.76 14.59 14.07
CA ALA A 68 -3.25 13.35 13.49
C ALA A 68 -1.80 13.52 12.99
N LEU A 69 -1.41 14.72 12.54
CA LEU A 69 -0.04 15.00 12.15
C LEU A 69 0.91 14.99 13.35
N VAL A 70 0.42 15.42 14.52
CA VAL A 70 1.18 15.40 15.78
C VAL A 70 1.44 13.95 16.22
N ASP A 71 0.43 13.07 16.13
CA ASP A 71 0.51 11.66 16.53
C ASP A 71 0.82 10.68 15.36
N LEU A 72 1.26 11.23 14.23
CA LEU A 72 1.32 10.53 12.95
C LEU A 72 2.08 9.21 12.98
N ARG A 73 3.20 9.17 13.73
CA ARG A 73 4.02 7.95 13.84
C ARG A 73 3.28 6.80 14.50
N ASN A 74 2.51 7.07 15.55
CA ASN A 74 1.78 6.04 16.28
C ASN A 74 0.57 5.58 15.46
N ILE A 75 -0.13 6.52 14.80
CA ILE A 75 -1.22 6.19 13.87
C ILE A 75 -0.72 5.26 12.75
N ILE A 76 0.42 5.56 12.13
CA ILE A 76 1.00 4.72 11.06
C ILE A 76 1.33 3.31 11.57
N VAL A 77 1.88 3.19 12.79
CA VAL A 77 2.24 1.89 13.38
C VAL A 77 0.99 1.02 13.57
N GLU A 78 -0.07 1.60 14.10
CA GLU A 78 -1.31 0.87 14.39
C GLU A 78 -2.15 0.58 13.14
N SER A 79 -2.05 1.42 12.12
CA SER A 79 -2.81 1.28 10.86
C SER A 79 -2.21 0.21 9.95
N ASP A 80 -3.04 -0.38 9.09
CA ASP A 80 -2.57 -1.26 8.01
C ASP A 80 -2.21 -0.46 6.76
N ALA A 81 -2.85 0.69 6.53
CA ALA A 81 -2.52 1.68 5.51
C ALA A 81 -2.93 3.10 5.96
N VAL A 82 -2.55 4.12 5.19
CA VAL A 82 -2.91 5.52 5.46
C VAL A 82 -3.46 6.19 4.21
N MET A 83 -4.43 7.08 4.37
CA MET A 83 -4.95 7.93 3.32
C MET A 83 -4.66 9.41 3.65
N VAL A 84 -4.04 10.12 2.73
CA VAL A 84 -3.91 11.59 2.76
C VAL A 84 -5.16 12.17 2.14
N ALA A 85 -6.12 12.61 2.96
CA ALA A 85 -7.39 13.19 2.53
C ALA A 85 -7.26 14.72 2.42
N ARG A 86 -6.78 15.18 1.25
CA ARG A 86 -6.31 16.56 1.04
C ARG A 86 -7.42 17.60 1.12
N GLY A 87 -8.61 17.26 0.64
CA GLY A 87 -9.79 18.12 0.73
C GLY A 87 -10.09 18.49 2.17
N ASP A 88 -10.28 17.49 3.03
CA ASP A 88 -10.58 17.70 4.45
C ASP A 88 -9.39 18.32 5.21
N LEU A 89 -8.19 17.79 4.99
CA LEU A 89 -6.97 18.30 5.63
C LEU A 89 -6.69 19.78 5.27
N GLY A 90 -7.01 20.19 4.04
CA GLY A 90 -6.87 21.57 3.56
C GLY A 90 -7.91 22.53 4.09
N VAL A 91 -9.00 22.04 4.70
CA VAL A 91 -9.93 22.90 5.46
C VAL A 91 -9.38 23.17 6.86
N GLU A 92 -8.72 22.18 7.47
CA GLU A 92 -8.21 22.28 8.85
C GLU A 92 -6.79 22.87 8.95
N LEU A 93 -6.02 22.87 7.85
CA LEU A 93 -4.68 23.45 7.78
C LEU A 93 -4.62 24.64 6.80
N PRO A 94 -3.69 25.60 7.03
CA PRO A 94 -3.32 26.55 5.98
C PRO A 94 -2.94 25.80 4.70
N VAL A 95 -3.54 26.18 3.58
CA VAL A 95 -3.46 25.47 2.30
C VAL A 95 -2.01 25.30 1.82
N GLU A 96 -1.14 26.26 2.11
CA GLU A 96 0.28 26.22 1.78
C GLU A 96 1.07 25.14 2.55
N LYS A 97 0.54 24.62 3.66
CA LYS A 97 1.16 23.55 4.45
C LYS A 97 0.77 22.14 3.99
N VAL A 98 -0.35 22.00 3.28
CA VAL A 98 -0.89 20.70 2.85
C VAL A 98 0.12 19.89 2.02
N PRO A 99 0.86 20.47 1.04
CA PRO A 99 1.85 19.71 0.27
C PRO A 99 2.96 19.13 1.16
N MET A 100 3.38 19.86 2.19
CA MET A 100 4.42 19.39 3.11
C MET A 100 3.92 18.31 4.07
N ALA A 101 2.68 18.42 4.53
CA ALA A 101 2.04 17.37 5.30
C ALA A 101 1.91 16.06 4.49
N GLN A 102 1.45 16.14 3.23
CA GLN A 102 1.38 14.98 2.33
C GLN A 102 2.73 14.27 2.21
N ARG A 103 3.78 15.02 1.85
CA ARG A 103 5.12 14.46 1.67
C ARG A 103 5.66 13.83 2.95
N GLU A 104 5.39 14.44 4.11
CA GLU A 104 5.77 13.87 5.41
C GLU A 104 5.02 12.56 5.70
N ILE A 105 3.71 12.50 5.46
CA ILE A 105 2.90 11.29 5.64
C ILE A 105 3.43 10.18 4.75
N ILE A 106 3.59 10.43 3.45
CA ILE A 106 4.08 9.44 2.48
C ILE A 106 5.44 8.89 2.92
N ARG A 107 6.39 9.77 3.25
CA ARG A 107 7.74 9.37 3.68
C ARG A 107 7.71 8.47 4.91
N LYS A 108 6.90 8.80 5.93
CA LYS A 108 6.80 7.98 7.14
C LYS A 108 6.10 6.65 6.88
N CYS A 109 5.11 6.61 5.99
CA CYS A 109 4.42 5.38 5.61
C CYS A 109 5.37 4.41 4.90
N ILE A 110 6.11 4.91 3.89
CA ILE A 110 7.15 4.13 3.19
C ILE A 110 8.18 3.58 4.19
N HIS A 111 8.67 4.41 5.11
CA HIS A 111 9.65 3.97 6.12
C HIS A 111 9.12 2.87 7.05
N ARG A 112 7.80 2.74 7.20
CA ARG A 112 7.15 1.71 8.02
C ARG A 112 6.57 0.56 7.19
N GLY A 113 6.80 0.54 5.87
CA GLY A 113 6.19 -0.43 4.98
C GLY A 113 4.67 -0.42 5.00
N LYS A 114 4.06 0.76 5.21
CA LYS A 114 2.61 0.92 5.21
C LYS A 114 2.17 1.55 3.89
N PRO A 115 1.23 0.94 3.15
CA PRO A 115 0.71 1.56 1.94
C PRO A 115 0.09 2.92 2.23
N VAL A 116 0.32 3.88 1.34
CA VAL A 116 -0.25 5.23 1.44
C VAL A 116 -1.01 5.61 0.18
N VAL A 117 -2.24 6.09 0.36
CA VAL A 117 -3.12 6.57 -0.70
C VAL A 117 -3.18 8.08 -0.67
N VAL A 118 -2.93 8.73 -1.79
CA VAL A 118 -3.20 10.18 -1.94
C VAL A 118 -4.60 10.35 -2.52
N ALA A 119 -5.45 11.05 -1.78
CA ALA A 119 -6.89 11.11 -2.04
C ALA A 119 -7.40 12.53 -2.23
N THR A 120 -8.53 12.61 -2.97
CA THR A 120 -9.29 13.83 -3.31
C THR A 120 -8.53 14.81 -4.19
N GLN A 121 -9.27 15.59 -5.00
CA GLN A 121 -8.72 16.69 -5.82
C GLN A 121 -7.59 16.27 -6.77
N MET A 122 -7.55 15.02 -7.24
CA MET A 122 -6.48 14.55 -8.13
C MET A 122 -6.72 15.03 -9.57
N MET A 123 -7.94 14.87 -10.10
CA MET A 123 -8.32 15.31 -11.45
C MET A 123 -9.77 15.81 -11.48
N GLU A 124 -10.15 16.61 -10.48
CA GLU A 124 -11.52 17.05 -10.23
C GLU A 124 -12.19 17.70 -11.45
N SER A 125 -11.43 18.45 -12.27
CA SER A 125 -11.98 19.05 -13.49
C SER A 125 -12.51 18.03 -14.51
N MET A 126 -12.07 16.76 -14.42
CA MET A 126 -12.56 15.67 -15.27
C MET A 126 -13.94 15.09 -14.85
N ILE A 127 -14.56 15.61 -13.78
CA ILE A 127 -15.98 15.39 -13.51
C ILE A 127 -16.79 15.84 -14.73
N ASP A 128 -16.51 17.04 -15.24
CA ASP A 128 -17.24 17.63 -16.36
C ASP A 128 -16.46 17.60 -17.68
N ARG A 129 -15.12 17.64 -17.62
CA ARG A 129 -14.25 17.82 -18.79
C ARG A 129 -13.62 16.52 -19.25
N VAL A 130 -13.31 16.44 -20.54
CA VAL A 130 -12.57 15.31 -21.13
C VAL A 130 -11.05 15.38 -20.92
N LYS A 131 -10.54 16.46 -20.33
CA LYS A 131 -9.11 16.67 -20.04
C LYS A 131 -8.92 17.36 -18.70
N PRO A 132 -7.92 16.95 -17.90
CA PRO A 132 -7.60 17.60 -16.65
C PRO A 132 -6.87 18.93 -16.89
N ASN A 133 -6.83 19.78 -15.87
CA ASN A 133 -6.00 20.97 -15.86
C ASN A 133 -4.51 20.61 -15.78
N ARG A 134 -3.62 21.48 -16.26
CA ARG A 134 -2.17 21.23 -16.17
C ARG A 134 -1.69 21.06 -14.72
N SER A 135 -2.27 21.83 -13.80
CA SER A 135 -1.98 21.73 -12.37
C SER A 135 -2.35 20.36 -11.78
N GLU A 136 -3.48 19.78 -12.19
CA GLU A 136 -3.93 18.45 -11.76
C GLU A 136 -3.00 17.34 -12.29
N ILE A 137 -2.53 17.48 -13.54
CA ILE A 137 -1.55 16.54 -14.12
C ILE A 137 -0.26 16.56 -13.31
N THR A 138 0.25 17.75 -13.01
CA THR A 138 1.46 17.93 -12.19
C THR A 138 1.27 17.40 -10.77
N ASP A 139 0.09 17.59 -10.19
CA ASP A 139 -0.24 17.13 -8.85
C ASP A 139 -0.27 15.59 -8.75
N VAL A 140 -0.93 14.92 -9.72
CA VAL A 140 -0.87 13.45 -9.86
C VAL A 140 0.57 12.97 -10.01
N ALA A 141 1.34 13.61 -10.90
CA ALA A 141 2.73 13.22 -11.14
C ALA A 141 3.59 13.36 -9.88
N ASN A 142 3.42 14.44 -9.12
CA ASN A 142 4.13 14.67 -7.87
C ASN A 142 3.77 13.64 -6.80
N ALA A 143 2.48 13.29 -6.64
CA ALA A 143 2.08 12.24 -5.69
C ALA A 143 2.77 10.90 -6.00
N VAL A 144 2.91 10.55 -7.29
CA VAL A 144 3.66 9.36 -7.73
C VAL A 144 5.14 9.52 -7.40
N LEU A 145 5.79 10.62 -7.76
CA LEU A 145 7.22 10.88 -7.49
C LEU A 145 7.56 10.84 -5.99
N GLU A 146 6.67 11.36 -5.14
CA GLU A 146 6.81 11.29 -3.68
C GLU A 146 6.77 9.85 -3.16
N GLY A 147 6.15 8.95 -3.91
CA GLY A 147 6.09 7.52 -3.66
C GLY A 147 4.76 7.08 -3.08
N ALA A 148 3.64 7.72 -3.43
CA ALA A 148 2.32 7.17 -3.11
C ALA A 148 2.17 5.73 -3.64
N ASP A 149 1.54 4.86 -2.86
CA ASP A 149 1.24 3.48 -3.31
C ASP A 149 0.04 3.49 -4.26
N ALA A 150 -0.93 4.36 -4.01
CA ALA A 150 -2.07 4.58 -4.87
C ALA A 150 -2.51 6.05 -4.88
N VAL A 151 -3.21 6.42 -5.96
CA VAL A 151 -3.91 7.68 -6.10
C VAL A 151 -5.40 7.41 -6.28
N MET A 152 -6.26 8.23 -5.66
CA MET A 152 -7.69 7.98 -5.60
C MET A 152 -8.50 8.98 -6.40
N LEU A 153 -9.43 8.48 -7.21
CA LEU A 153 -10.49 9.26 -7.86
C LEU A 153 -11.76 9.16 -7.00
N SER A 154 -12.46 10.28 -6.85
CA SER A 154 -13.66 10.42 -6.02
C SER A 154 -14.87 10.71 -6.89
N GLY A 155 -15.28 11.98 -7.02
CA GLY A 155 -16.42 12.38 -7.85
C GLY A 155 -16.19 12.10 -9.33
N GLU A 156 -14.93 12.10 -9.78
CA GLU A 156 -14.55 11.88 -11.18
C GLU A 156 -15.08 10.55 -11.74
N THR A 157 -15.11 9.51 -10.92
CA THR A 157 -15.60 8.18 -11.30
C THR A 157 -17.00 7.89 -10.76
N ALA A 158 -17.36 8.44 -9.60
CA ALA A 158 -18.64 8.16 -8.95
C ALA A 158 -19.82 8.88 -9.63
N THR A 159 -19.63 10.14 -10.03
CA THR A 159 -20.69 10.99 -10.57
C THR A 159 -20.27 11.77 -11.83
N GLY A 160 -19.03 11.62 -12.28
CA GLY A 160 -18.50 12.31 -13.45
C GLY A 160 -19.02 11.81 -14.80
N ASN A 161 -18.91 12.65 -15.82
CA ASN A 161 -19.38 12.39 -17.19
C ASN A 161 -18.47 11.42 -17.97
N HIS A 162 -17.23 11.19 -17.51
CA HIS A 162 -16.22 10.40 -18.23
C HIS A 162 -15.42 9.38 -17.38
N PRO A 163 -16.06 8.48 -16.58
CA PRO A 163 -15.35 7.60 -15.64
C PRO A 163 -14.24 6.73 -16.27
N PRO A 164 -14.43 6.07 -17.44
CA PRO A 164 -13.35 5.29 -18.05
C PRO A 164 -12.17 6.15 -18.50
N LEU A 165 -12.45 7.36 -19.01
CA LEU A 165 -11.43 8.26 -19.56
C LEU A 165 -10.54 8.83 -18.46
N VAL A 166 -11.11 9.19 -17.30
CA VAL A 166 -10.32 9.70 -16.17
C VAL A 166 -9.38 8.61 -15.64
N VAL A 167 -9.82 7.36 -15.53
CA VAL A 167 -8.95 6.24 -15.13
C VAL A 167 -7.82 6.02 -16.16
N GLN A 168 -8.14 6.06 -17.46
CA GLN A 168 -7.12 5.94 -18.51
C GLN A 168 -6.11 7.08 -18.48
N THR A 169 -6.57 8.29 -18.19
CA THR A 169 -5.71 9.49 -18.09
C THR A 169 -4.79 9.39 -16.88
N MET A 170 -5.33 9.02 -15.71
CA MET A 170 -4.56 8.77 -14.49
C MET A 170 -3.44 7.76 -14.77
N ARG A 171 -3.79 6.62 -15.38
CA ARG A 171 -2.85 5.56 -15.72
C ARG A 171 -1.73 6.05 -16.65
N LYS A 172 -2.03 6.88 -17.65
CA LYS A 172 -1.01 7.43 -18.56
C LYS A 172 -0.01 8.31 -17.82
N ILE A 173 -0.48 9.15 -16.89
CA ILE A 173 0.39 10.01 -16.08
C ILE A 173 1.31 9.17 -15.20
N ILE A 174 0.74 8.18 -14.49
CA ILE A 174 1.51 7.26 -13.62
C ILE A 174 2.60 6.56 -14.44
N LEU A 175 2.24 5.96 -15.57
CA LEU A 175 3.20 5.22 -16.41
C LEU A 175 4.32 6.11 -16.96
N GLU A 176 4.03 7.34 -17.37
CA GLU A 176 5.04 8.28 -17.85
C GLU A 176 6.06 8.60 -16.75
N VAL A 177 5.58 8.90 -15.54
CA VAL A 177 6.43 9.20 -14.38
C VAL A 177 7.28 7.99 -13.99
N GLU A 178 6.65 6.81 -13.89
CA GLU A 178 7.30 5.55 -13.55
C GLU A 178 8.38 5.14 -14.57
N GLN A 179 8.26 5.52 -15.85
CA GLN A 179 9.24 5.20 -16.87
C GLN A 179 10.42 6.19 -16.94
N THR A 180 10.25 7.42 -16.48
CA THR A 180 11.19 8.53 -16.76
C THR A 180 11.99 8.98 -15.55
N GLU A 181 11.34 9.32 -14.44
CA GLU A 181 11.96 10.02 -13.30
C GLU A 181 11.72 9.33 -11.95
N TYR A 182 11.11 8.15 -11.94
CA TYR A 182 10.77 7.46 -10.70
C TYR A 182 12.00 6.89 -9.99
N ARG A 183 12.06 7.14 -8.68
CA ARG A 183 13.12 6.64 -7.81
C ARG A 183 12.80 5.23 -7.32
N TYR A 184 13.18 4.26 -8.14
CA TYR A 184 13.22 2.84 -7.78
C TYR A 184 14.38 2.53 -6.82
N ASP A 185 14.34 1.31 -6.27
CA ASP A 185 15.44 0.69 -5.53
C ASP A 185 15.93 1.62 -4.40
N ARG A 186 15.05 1.79 -3.39
CA ARG A 186 15.23 2.75 -2.29
C ARG A 186 16.12 2.22 -1.15
N GLU A 187 17.07 1.33 -1.40
CA GLU A 187 17.98 0.75 -0.39
C GLU A 187 18.83 1.79 0.37
N GLU A 188 19.09 2.95 -0.23
CA GLU A 188 19.82 4.03 0.43
C GLU A 188 18.97 4.74 1.50
N ASP A 189 17.66 4.82 1.27
CA ASP A 189 16.71 5.49 2.17
C ASP A 189 16.16 4.55 3.25
N LEU A 190 16.04 3.27 2.92
CA LEU A 190 15.35 2.26 3.72
C LEU A 190 16.33 1.18 4.12
N LYS A 191 16.55 1.02 5.42
CA LYS A 191 17.41 -0.03 5.98
C LYS A 191 16.66 -0.74 7.10
N ALA A 192 16.91 -2.04 7.24
CA ALA A 192 16.39 -2.81 8.36
C ALA A 192 16.86 -2.18 9.68
N LEU A 193 15.91 -1.84 10.55
CA LEU A 193 16.20 -1.19 11.82
C LEU A 193 16.43 -2.24 12.90
N ALA A 194 17.57 -2.18 13.59
CA ALA A 194 17.94 -3.16 14.61
C ALA A 194 16.92 -3.30 15.76
N HIS A 195 16.11 -2.28 16.02
CA HIS A 195 15.04 -2.28 17.03
C HIS A 195 13.67 -2.73 16.48
N SER A 196 13.58 -3.09 15.20
CA SER A 196 12.35 -3.63 14.62
C SER A 196 12.04 -4.99 15.26
N PRO A 197 10.80 -5.23 15.75
CA PRO A 197 10.39 -6.56 16.20
C PRO A 197 10.53 -7.64 15.13
N SER A 198 10.52 -7.24 13.85
CA SER A 198 10.63 -8.11 12.68
C SER A 198 11.98 -8.00 11.97
N PHE A 199 13.02 -7.51 12.67
CA PHE A 199 14.33 -7.17 12.10
C PHE A 199 14.93 -8.25 11.18
N LEU A 200 14.81 -9.53 11.53
CA LEU A 200 15.34 -10.61 10.70
C LEU A 200 14.61 -10.70 9.34
N SER A 201 13.28 -10.61 9.35
CA SER A 201 12.47 -10.59 8.14
C SER A 201 12.72 -9.32 7.32
N ASP A 202 12.89 -8.18 7.99
CA ASP A 202 13.23 -6.90 7.35
C ASP A 202 14.57 -7.00 6.65
N ALA A 203 15.57 -7.60 7.29
CA ALA A 203 16.90 -7.80 6.72
C ALA A 203 16.83 -8.69 5.47
N ILE A 204 16.03 -9.75 5.47
CA ILE A 204 15.86 -10.58 4.27
C ILE A 204 15.16 -9.81 3.16
N CYS A 205 14.04 -9.13 3.44
CA CYS A 205 13.30 -8.36 2.43
C CYS A 205 14.17 -7.24 1.82
N TYR A 206 14.90 -6.52 2.67
CA TYR A 206 15.87 -5.50 2.25
C TYR A 206 16.92 -6.06 1.29
N ASN A 207 17.59 -7.15 1.68
CA ASN A 207 18.63 -7.73 0.85
C ASN A 207 18.07 -8.38 -0.42
N ALA A 208 16.82 -8.86 -0.40
CA ALA A 208 16.16 -9.38 -1.59
C ALA A 208 15.96 -8.29 -2.65
N CYS A 209 15.45 -7.12 -2.26
CA CYS A 209 15.32 -5.97 -3.17
C CYS A 209 16.68 -5.52 -3.70
N LYS A 210 17.68 -5.40 -2.82
CA LYS A 210 19.03 -5.02 -3.22
C LYS A 210 19.64 -6.01 -4.21
N ILE A 211 19.58 -7.31 -3.92
CA ILE A 211 20.10 -8.35 -4.82
C ILE A 211 19.34 -8.35 -6.15
N ALA A 212 18.03 -8.14 -6.13
CA ALA A 212 17.23 -8.04 -7.35
C ALA A 212 17.70 -6.86 -8.23
N SER A 213 18.03 -5.72 -7.62
CA SER A 213 18.64 -4.58 -8.31
C SER A 213 20.05 -4.92 -8.85
N ASP A 214 20.94 -5.45 -7.99
CA ASP A 214 22.34 -5.76 -8.32
C ASP A 214 22.47 -6.73 -9.51
N ILE A 215 21.56 -7.71 -9.62
CA ILE A 215 21.58 -8.71 -10.71
C ILE A 215 20.64 -8.37 -11.87
N ALA A 216 19.97 -7.21 -11.81
CA ALA A 216 18.91 -6.83 -12.75
C ALA A 216 17.87 -7.96 -12.95
N ALA A 217 17.35 -8.48 -11.84
CA ALA A 217 16.42 -9.60 -11.84
C ALA A 217 15.18 -9.29 -12.68
N ASN A 218 14.70 -10.30 -13.39
CA ASN A 218 13.49 -10.23 -14.20
C ASN A 218 12.23 -10.27 -13.33
N ALA A 219 12.34 -10.77 -12.09
CA ALA A 219 11.25 -10.79 -11.12
C ALA A 219 11.78 -10.87 -9.68
N LEU A 220 11.03 -10.26 -8.77
CA LEU A 220 11.13 -10.44 -7.33
C LEU A 220 9.84 -11.12 -6.86
N VAL A 221 9.98 -12.33 -6.33
CA VAL A 221 8.86 -13.19 -5.92
C VAL A 221 8.88 -13.36 -4.41
N GLY A 222 7.72 -13.23 -3.77
CA GLY A 222 7.59 -13.50 -2.34
C GLY A 222 6.32 -14.24 -2.01
N MET A 223 6.36 -15.03 -0.94
CA MET A 223 5.19 -15.67 -0.36
C MET A 223 4.85 -15.01 0.98
N THR A 224 3.56 -14.82 1.27
CA THR A 224 3.13 -14.19 2.51
C THR A 224 1.81 -14.75 3.05
N GLU A 225 1.74 -14.88 4.37
CA GLU A 225 0.51 -15.27 5.08
C GLU A 225 -0.18 -14.09 5.79
N SER A 226 0.58 -13.08 6.21
CA SER A 226 0.06 -11.88 6.90
C SER A 226 -0.09 -10.67 5.98
N GLY A 227 0.58 -10.71 4.83
CA GLY A 227 0.78 -9.57 3.92
C GLY A 227 2.13 -8.86 4.14
N TYR A 228 2.78 -9.07 5.30
CA TYR A 228 3.95 -8.30 5.72
C TYR A 228 5.08 -8.27 4.69
N THR A 229 5.48 -9.42 4.16
CA THR A 229 6.52 -9.55 3.13
C THR A 229 6.18 -8.73 1.88
N GLY A 230 4.93 -8.78 1.43
CA GLY A 230 4.48 -8.00 0.27
C GLY A 230 4.55 -6.49 0.52
N PHE A 231 4.07 -6.04 1.68
CA PHE A 231 4.14 -4.63 2.08
C PHE A 231 5.59 -4.14 2.22
N MET A 232 6.45 -4.94 2.84
CA MET A 232 7.87 -4.60 3.02
C MET A 232 8.60 -4.53 1.69
N LEU A 233 8.52 -5.57 0.85
CA LEU A 233 9.15 -5.57 -0.47
C LEU A 233 8.66 -4.40 -1.34
N SER A 234 7.36 -4.12 -1.35
CA SER A 234 6.76 -2.98 -2.07
C SER A 234 7.33 -1.64 -1.62
N SER A 235 7.56 -1.46 -0.31
CA SER A 235 8.07 -0.20 0.26
C SER A 235 9.45 0.20 -0.26
N TYR A 236 10.27 -0.78 -0.67
CA TYR A 236 11.57 -0.55 -1.30
C TYR A 236 11.50 -0.02 -2.73
N ARG A 237 10.30 -0.05 -3.33
CA ARG A 237 10.05 0.34 -4.72
C ARG A 237 10.99 -0.39 -5.70
N PRO A 238 11.05 -1.75 -5.66
CA PRO A 238 11.94 -2.50 -6.53
C PRO A 238 11.62 -2.22 -8.00
N LYS A 239 12.65 -1.99 -8.81
CA LYS A 239 12.48 -1.88 -10.28
C LYS A 239 12.10 -3.21 -10.92
N SER A 240 12.55 -4.30 -10.31
CA SER A 240 12.15 -5.66 -10.69
C SER A 240 10.63 -5.85 -10.48
N PRO A 241 9.89 -6.43 -11.44
CA PRO A 241 8.48 -6.77 -11.26
C PRO A 241 8.25 -7.59 -9.97
N LEU A 242 7.31 -7.13 -9.14
CA LEU A 242 7.05 -7.70 -7.82
C LEU A 242 5.81 -8.59 -7.84
N TYR A 243 6.00 -9.88 -7.59
CA TYR A 243 4.95 -10.89 -7.55
C TYR A 243 4.82 -11.47 -6.14
N ILE A 244 3.62 -11.36 -5.55
CA ILE A 244 3.37 -11.82 -4.19
C ILE A 244 2.32 -12.93 -4.18
N PHE A 245 2.69 -14.09 -3.65
CA PHE A 245 1.81 -15.24 -3.51
C PHE A 245 1.27 -15.35 -2.09
N THR A 246 0.02 -15.73 -1.95
CA THR A 246 -0.63 -15.92 -0.64
C THR A 246 -1.73 -16.97 -0.71
N LYS A 247 -1.88 -17.73 0.38
CA LYS A 247 -2.98 -18.69 0.57
C LYS A 247 -4.29 -18.05 1.03
N LYS A 248 -4.31 -16.74 1.29
CA LYS A 248 -5.50 -16.03 1.76
C LYS A 248 -6.08 -15.21 0.61
N LYS A 249 -7.28 -15.59 0.13
CA LYS A 249 -7.96 -14.88 -0.97
C LYS A 249 -8.14 -13.39 -0.70
N ALA A 250 -8.55 -13.02 0.51
CA ALA A 250 -8.68 -11.62 0.92
C ALA A 250 -7.36 -10.83 0.81
N LEU A 251 -6.21 -11.47 1.09
CA LEU A 251 -4.92 -10.79 0.98
C LEU A 251 -4.55 -10.45 -0.47
N VAL A 252 -5.07 -11.16 -1.48
CA VAL A 252 -4.82 -10.84 -2.89
C VAL A 252 -5.31 -9.42 -3.21
N ASN A 253 -6.54 -9.10 -2.80
CA ASN A 253 -7.12 -7.78 -2.99
C ASN A 253 -6.49 -6.73 -2.05
N GLN A 254 -6.13 -7.12 -0.83
CA GLN A 254 -5.49 -6.19 0.11
C GLN A 254 -4.11 -5.76 -0.41
N LEU A 255 -3.33 -6.69 -0.95
CA LEU A 255 -2.00 -6.45 -1.50
C LEU A 255 -2.03 -5.66 -2.80
N SER A 256 -3.12 -5.67 -3.58
CA SER A 256 -3.21 -4.90 -4.83
C SER A 256 -3.20 -3.38 -4.61
N LEU A 257 -3.36 -2.91 -3.36
CA LEU A 257 -3.19 -1.51 -3.00
C LEU A 257 -1.71 -1.10 -2.93
N SER A 258 -0.80 -2.04 -2.68
CA SER A 258 0.62 -1.75 -2.49
C SER A 258 1.32 -1.51 -3.82
N TRP A 259 2.23 -0.55 -3.85
CA TRP A 259 2.94 -0.16 -5.06
C TRP A 259 3.63 -1.37 -5.72
N GLY A 260 3.48 -1.50 -7.04
CA GLY A 260 4.17 -2.51 -7.85
C GLY A 260 3.77 -3.97 -7.60
N VAL A 261 2.97 -4.26 -6.57
CA VAL A 261 2.58 -5.63 -6.22
C VAL A 261 1.56 -6.16 -7.20
N ARG A 262 1.86 -7.32 -7.79
CA ARG A 262 0.86 -8.18 -8.40
C ARG A 262 0.69 -9.42 -7.55
N ALA A 263 -0.47 -9.54 -6.90
CA ALA A 263 -0.75 -10.63 -5.97
C ALA A 263 -1.42 -11.83 -6.66
N PHE A 264 -1.14 -13.03 -6.16
CA PHE A 264 -1.70 -14.29 -6.64
C PHE A 264 -2.15 -15.16 -5.47
N TYR A 265 -3.27 -15.84 -5.67
CA TYR A 265 -3.68 -16.92 -4.78
C TYR A 265 -2.85 -18.17 -5.06
N TYR A 266 -2.30 -18.76 -4.01
CA TYR A 266 -1.56 -20.03 -4.05
C TYR A 266 -1.48 -20.61 -2.64
N ASP A 267 -1.90 -21.87 -2.49
CA ASP A 267 -2.14 -22.53 -1.20
C ASP A 267 -1.47 -23.90 -1.04
N GLU A 268 -0.63 -24.32 -1.98
CA GLU A 268 0.17 -25.55 -1.84
C GLU A 268 1.36 -25.32 -0.89
N GLU A 269 1.66 -26.30 -0.03
CA GLU A 269 2.59 -26.16 1.11
C GLU A 269 3.56 -27.34 1.28
N ASP A 270 3.97 -28.00 0.19
CA ASP A 270 4.84 -29.19 0.23
C ASP A 270 6.27 -28.88 0.71
N SER A 271 7.13 -28.44 -0.20
CA SER A 271 8.50 -28.04 0.08
C SER A 271 8.79 -26.67 -0.51
N LEU A 272 9.79 -25.97 0.02
CA LEU A 272 10.17 -24.66 -0.49
C LEU A 272 10.58 -24.72 -1.98
N ASP A 273 11.23 -25.80 -2.41
CA ASP A 273 11.64 -25.94 -3.80
C ASP A 273 10.45 -26.17 -4.73
N ASP A 274 9.47 -26.98 -4.31
CA ASP A 274 8.22 -27.20 -5.06
C ASP A 274 7.41 -25.91 -5.16
N ILE A 275 7.29 -25.18 -4.05
CA ILE A 275 6.61 -23.87 -4.02
C ILE A 275 7.23 -22.89 -5.02
N ILE A 276 8.56 -22.79 -5.05
CA ILE A 276 9.25 -21.89 -5.99
C ILE A 276 9.06 -22.38 -7.43
N PHE A 277 9.11 -23.68 -7.67
CA PHE A 277 8.86 -24.25 -9.00
C PHE A 277 7.46 -23.93 -9.52
N ASP A 278 6.43 -24.11 -8.69
CA ASP A 278 5.04 -23.84 -9.07
C ASP A 278 4.79 -22.34 -9.29
N GLN A 279 5.35 -21.48 -8.43
CA GLN A 279 5.28 -20.03 -8.63
C GLN A 279 5.91 -19.62 -9.97
N ILE A 280 7.07 -20.17 -10.32
CA ILE A 280 7.71 -19.95 -11.63
C ILE A 280 6.80 -20.44 -12.75
N ALA A 281 6.21 -21.63 -12.63
CA ALA A 281 5.33 -22.18 -13.65
C ALA A 281 4.11 -21.28 -13.90
N ILE A 282 3.46 -20.79 -12.83
CA ILE A 282 2.34 -19.85 -12.91
C ILE A 282 2.76 -18.54 -13.61
N LEU A 283 3.94 -17.99 -13.25
CA LEU A 283 4.44 -16.77 -13.86
C LEU A 283 4.82 -16.96 -15.34
N LYS A 284 5.38 -18.12 -15.72
CA LYS A 284 5.67 -18.49 -17.11
C LYS A 284 4.38 -18.62 -17.93
N GLU A 285 3.38 -19.34 -17.41
CA GLU A 285 2.09 -19.53 -18.07
C GLU A 285 1.40 -18.19 -18.38
N ARG A 286 1.50 -17.22 -17.46
CA ARG A 286 0.95 -15.87 -17.62
C ARG A 286 1.84 -14.92 -18.43
N GLY A 287 2.99 -15.37 -18.91
CA GLY A 287 3.92 -14.59 -19.74
C GLY A 287 4.65 -13.49 -18.97
N PHE A 288 4.79 -13.61 -17.65
CA PHE A 288 5.47 -12.62 -16.81
C PHE A 288 6.96 -12.87 -16.66
N VAL A 289 7.40 -14.11 -16.87
CA VAL A 289 8.80 -14.53 -16.91
C VAL A 289 8.96 -15.60 -18.00
N LYS A 290 10.20 -15.85 -18.43
CA LYS A 290 10.52 -16.87 -19.45
C LYS A 290 11.79 -17.64 -19.10
N THR A 291 12.03 -18.76 -19.79
CA THR A 291 13.30 -19.50 -19.70
C THR A 291 14.49 -18.56 -19.97
N GLY A 292 15.52 -18.67 -19.14
CA GLY A 292 16.73 -17.84 -19.14
C GLY A 292 16.68 -16.65 -18.19
N ASP A 293 15.49 -16.23 -17.74
CA ASP A 293 15.32 -15.13 -16.80
C ASP A 293 15.91 -15.49 -15.42
N THR A 294 16.40 -14.47 -14.71
CA THR A 294 16.90 -14.59 -13.33
C THR A 294 15.90 -13.97 -12.38
N ILE A 295 15.51 -14.70 -11.33
CA ILE A 295 14.53 -14.25 -10.35
C ILE A 295 15.09 -14.33 -8.93
N VAL A 296 14.62 -13.44 -8.07
CA VAL A 296 14.90 -13.48 -6.63
C VAL A 296 13.63 -13.92 -5.93
N ASN A 297 13.73 -14.97 -5.12
CA ASN A 297 12.62 -15.53 -4.34
C ASN A 297 12.85 -15.26 -2.86
N THR A 298 11.78 -14.90 -2.17
CA THR A 298 11.73 -14.83 -0.71
C THR A 298 10.71 -15.83 -0.17
N GLY A 299 10.98 -16.40 1.00
CA GLY A 299 10.11 -17.39 1.60
C GLY A 299 10.42 -17.64 3.07
N SER A 300 9.78 -18.66 3.63
CA SER A 300 9.99 -19.09 5.02
C SER A 300 10.18 -20.59 5.09
N THR A 301 11.18 -21.04 5.85
CA THR A 301 11.40 -22.45 6.18
C THR A 301 11.59 -22.64 7.69
N PRO A 302 11.08 -23.73 8.30
CA PRO A 302 10.21 -24.77 7.74
C PRO A 302 8.84 -24.25 7.29
N VAL A 303 8.34 -24.71 6.14
CA VAL A 303 7.08 -24.24 5.51
C VAL A 303 5.89 -24.35 6.46
N ALA A 304 5.76 -25.51 7.13
CA ALA A 304 4.67 -25.81 8.06
C ALA A 304 4.59 -24.91 9.31
N LEU A 305 5.64 -24.14 9.61
CA LEU A 305 5.66 -23.25 10.78
C LEU A 305 5.18 -21.82 10.47
N HIS A 306 4.99 -21.49 9.19
CA HIS A 306 4.53 -20.16 8.73
C HIS A 306 5.27 -18.99 9.41
N LEU A 307 6.59 -19.15 9.55
CA LEU A 307 7.45 -18.16 10.19
C LEU A 307 7.54 -16.88 9.34
N PRO A 308 7.94 -15.74 9.94
CA PRO A 308 8.37 -14.58 9.17
C PRO A 308 9.42 -14.96 8.12
N THR A 309 9.46 -14.22 7.01
CA THR A 309 10.37 -14.48 5.89
C THR A 309 11.81 -14.60 6.38
N ASN A 310 12.44 -15.74 6.08
CA ASN A 310 13.80 -16.05 6.53
C ASN A 310 14.68 -16.68 5.43
N VAL A 311 14.16 -16.80 4.21
CA VAL A 311 14.88 -17.33 3.05
C VAL A 311 14.94 -16.32 1.92
N LEU A 312 16.09 -16.30 1.25
CA LEU A 312 16.34 -15.65 -0.03
C LEU A 312 17.00 -16.67 -0.97
N LYS A 313 16.46 -16.84 -2.18
CA LYS A 313 17.02 -17.74 -3.22
C LYS A 313 17.03 -17.05 -4.58
N ILE A 314 18.20 -17.00 -5.23
CA ILE A 314 18.31 -16.61 -6.63
C ILE A 314 18.06 -17.87 -7.47
N THR A 315 17.21 -17.76 -8.50
CA THR A 315 16.90 -18.87 -9.41
C THR A 315 17.02 -18.40 -10.85
N LYS A 316 17.68 -19.21 -11.68
CA LYS A 316 17.65 -19.04 -13.13
C LYS A 316 16.60 -20.00 -13.68
N ILE A 317 15.68 -19.48 -14.49
CA ILE A 317 14.57 -20.27 -15.01
C ILE A 317 15.07 -21.13 -16.17
N ASP A 318 14.85 -22.45 -16.07
CA ASP A 318 15.04 -23.41 -17.14
C ASP A 318 13.77 -23.57 -18.01
#